data_AF-W0BE00-F1
#
_entry.id   AF-W0BE00-F1
#
_cell.length_a   1.000
_cell.length_b   1.000
_cell.length_c   1.000
_cell.angle_alpha   90.00
_cell.angle_beta   90.00
_cell.angle_gamma   90.00
#
_symmetry.space_group_name_H-M   'P 1'
#
loop_
_entity.id
_entity.type
_entity.pdbx_description
1 polymer ?
#
loop_
_entity_poly.entity_id
_entity_poly.type
_entity_poly.pdbx_seq_one_letter_code
_entity_poly.pdbx_strand_id
1 'polypeptide(L)'
;MLNPTKELKVIDLTPIVGNDDETEFESLDIAIHMLFMASKHSYNISREIALEIYNNGFDGLIYPSYFSTLRTGATPLETILGISIRKIPQLTEYAESQIKSNIALFGRPIQDEKVTIKGINRIVLKKVIYDYDFGPVEKAP
;
A
#
# COMPACT_ATOMS: atom_id res chain seq x y z
N MET A 1 6.45 8.80 -18.50
CA MET A 1 6.72 9.04 -17.07
C MET A 1 6.08 10.37 -16.68
N LEU A 2 5.45 10.45 -15.50
CA LEU A 2 4.99 11.71 -14.92
C LEU A 2 6.17 12.38 -14.23
N ASN A 3 6.34 13.69 -14.42
CA ASN A 3 7.34 14.47 -13.71
C ASN A 3 6.66 15.59 -12.92
N PRO A 4 7.07 15.83 -11.65
CA PRO A 4 6.62 17.00 -10.92
C PRO A 4 7.09 18.27 -11.63
N THR A 5 6.20 19.24 -11.72
CA THR A 5 6.48 20.61 -12.23
C THR A 5 6.89 21.54 -11.09
N LYS A 6 6.54 21.19 -9.85
CA LYS A 6 6.89 21.86 -8.60
C LYS A 6 7.10 20.83 -7.50
N GLU A 7 7.63 21.27 -6.36
CA GLU A 7 7.68 20.44 -5.16
C GLU A 7 6.26 20.05 -4.72
N LEU A 8 6.03 18.76 -4.49
CA LEU A 8 4.72 18.22 -4.13
C LEU A 8 4.70 17.92 -2.62
N LYS A 9 3.69 18.44 -1.92
CA LYS A 9 3.51 18.18 -0.50
C LYS A 9 2.71 16.88 -0.33
N VAL A 10 3.38 15.79 -0.02
CA VAL A 10 2.78 14.44 0.02
C VAL A 10 2.98 13.82 1.40
N ILE A 11 1.94 13.22 1.97
CA ILE A 11 2.06 12.44 3.22
C ILE A 11 2.55 11.04 2.90
N ASP A 12 3.55 10.58 3.63
CA ASP A 12 4.03 9.20 3.52
C ASP A 12 3.47 8.32 4.63
N LEU A 13 2.64 7.33 4.26
CA LEU A 13 2.04 6.33 5.14
C LEU A 13 2.72 4.97 5.04
N THR A 14 3.89 4.89 4.41
CA THR A 14 4.68 3.65 4.27
C THR A 14 5.72 3.38 5.35
N PRO A 15 6.28 4.36 6.08
CA PRO A 15 7.28 4.08 7.09
C PRO A 15 6.71 3.22 8.22
N ILE A 16 7.54 2.31 8.72
CA ILE A 16 7.28 1.62 9.99
C ILE A 16 7.64 2.62 11.09
N VAL A 17 6.61 3.22 11.68
CA VAL A 17 6.76 4.21 12.76
C VAL A 17 6.45 3.52 14.07
N GLY A 18 7.38 3.61 15.03
CA GLY A 18 7.09 3.20 16.40
C GLY A 18 8.26 3.39 17.36
N ASN A 19 7.94 3.42 18.65
CA ASN A 19 8.89 3.47 19.75
C ASN A 19 8.96 2.08 20.42
N ASP A 20 10.02 1.82 21.18
CA ASP A 20 10.22 0.52 21.85
C ASP A 20 9.04 0.11 22.77
N ASP A 21 8.31 1.09 23.32
CA ASP A 21 7.18 0.88 24.23
C ASP A 21 5.82 0.68 23.53
N GLU A 22 5.76 0.77 22.19
CA GLU A 22 4.50 0.73 21.45
C GLU A 22 3.97 -0.70 21.24
N THR A 23 2.67 -0.88 21.46
CA THR A 23 1.99 -2.16 21.20
C THR A 23 1.62 -2.30 19.72
N GLU A 24 1.41 -3.53 19.24
CA GLU A 24 0.90 -3.74 17.87
C GLU A 24 -0.45 -3.04 17.62
N PHE A 25 -1.24 -2.77 18.66
CA PHE A 25 -2.54 -2.10 18.53
C PHE A 25 -2.44 -0.60 18.33
N GLU A 26 -1.29 0.00 18.67
CA GLU A 26 -1.02 1.44 18.53
C GLU A 26 -0.29 1.76 17.21
N SER A 27 0.42 0.75 16.67
CA SER A 27 1.22 0.85 15.44
C SER A 27 0.41 1.35 14.24
N LEU A 28 0.80 2.54 13.75
CA LEU A 28 0.19 3.19 12.60
C LEU A 28 0.33 2.36 11.33
N ASP A 29 1.50 1.77 11.07
CA ASP A 29 1.73 0.98 9.86
C ASP A 29 0.87 -0.30 9.85
N ILE A 30 0.65 -0.96 11.01
CA ILE A 30 -0.34 -2.05 11.10
C ILE A 30 -1.73 -1.53 10.77
N ALA A 31 -2.14 -0.41 11.36
CA ALA A 31 -3.48 0.14 11.13
C ALA A 31 -3.70 0.41 9.63
N ILE A 32 -2.73 1.03 8.96
CA ILE A 32 -2.77 1.28 7.50
C ILE A 32 -2.86 -0.04 6.72
N HIS A 33 -2.06 -1.05 7.08
CA HIS A 33 -2.14 -2.36 6.42
C HIS A 33 -3.51 -3.05 6.63
N MET A 34 -4.08 -2.93 7.81
CA MET A 34 -5.39 -3.50 8.14
C MET A 34 -6.55 -2.79 7.43
N LEU A 35 -6.40 -1.52 7.02
CA LEU A 35 -7.40 -0.83 6.20
C LEU A 35 -7.70 -1.59 4.89
N PHE A 36 -6.69 -2.22 4.28
CA PHE A 36 -6.89 -3.03 3.07
C PHE A 36 -7.66 -4.33 3.34
N MET A 37 -7.64 -4.80 4.59
CA MET A 37 -8.37 -6.00 5.03
C MET A 37 -9.77 -5.68 5.56
N ALA A 38 -10.10 -4.40 5.77
CA ALA A 38 -11.36 -3.93 6.34
C ALA A 38 -12.58 -4.06 5.38
N SER A 39 -12.54 -4.98 4.41
CA SER A 39 -13.66 -5.37 3.53
C SER A 39 -14.56 -4.18 3.12
N LYS A 40 -15.88 -4.26 3.39
CA LYS A 40 -16.87 -3.21 3.09
C LYS A 40 -16.61 -1.85 3.75
N HIS A 41 -15.81 -1.80 4.83
CA HIS A 41 -15.48 -0.57 5.54
C HIS A 41 -14.26 0.13 4.95
N SER A 42 -13.38 -0.60 4.25
CA SER A 42 -12.13 -0.10 3.68
C SER A 42 -12.33 1.18 2.87
N TYR A 43 -13.30 1.17 1.95
CA TYR A 43 -13.58 2.32 1.08
C TYR A 43 -13.93 3.59 1.86
N ASN A 44 -14.88 3.49 2.80
CA ASN A 44 -15.32 4.66 3.55
C ASN A 44 -14.19 5.24 4.40
N ILE A 45 -13.42 4.37 5.07
CA ILE A 45 -12.30 4.82 5.91
C ILE A 45 -11.21 5.47 5.06
N SER A 46 -10.78 4.82 3.98
CA SER A 46 -9.79 5.39 3.06
C SER A 46 -10.25 6.71 2.44
N ARG A 47 -11.56 6.84 2.15
CA ARG A 47 -12.15 8.10 1.65
C ARG A 47 -12.04 9.22 2.68
N GLU A 48 -12.43 8.98 3.93
CA GLU A 48 -12.35 10.00 4.97
C GLU A 48 -10.90 10.42 5.23
N ILE A 49 -9.96 9.46 5.27
CA ILE A 49 -8.52 9.76 5.37
C ILE A 49 -8.06 10.63 4.19
N ALA A 50 -8.40 10.23 2.96
CA ALA A 50 -8.02 10.99 1.77
C ALA A 50 -8.58 12.42 1.77
N LEU A 51 -9.83 12.60 2.22
CA LEU A 51 -10.45 13.92 2.35
C LEU A 51 -9.77 14.77 3.41
N GLU A 52 -9.45 14.21 4.57
CA GLU A 52 -8.76 14.93 5.63
C GLU A 52 -7.39 15.40 5.17
N ILE A 53 -6.61 14.51 4.53
CA ILE A 53 -5.29 14.86 3.98
C ILE A 53 -5.42 15.97 2.92
N TYR A 54 -6.40 15.87 2.03
CA TYR A 54 -6.64 16.90 1.02
C TYR A 54 -7.02 18.25 1.65
N ASN A 55 -7.91 18.25 2.65
CA ASN A 55 -8.35 19.46 3.34
C ASN A 55 -7.20 20.16 4.10
N ASN A 56 -6.19 19.40 4.54
CA ASN A 56 -4.97 19.93 5.14
C ASN A 56 -3.94 20.46 4.10
N GLY A 57 -4.33 20.57 2.82
CA GLY A 57 -3.54 21.21 1.78
C GLY A 57 -2.39 20.37 1.23
N PHE A 58 -2.48 19.04 1.35
CA PHE A 58 -1.53 18.13 0.71
C PHE A 58 -1.92 17.87 -0.75
N ASP A 59 -0.92 17.65 -1.60
CA ASP A 59 -1.08 17.36 -3.02
C ASP A 59 -1.43 15.89 -3.28
N GLY A 60 -1.17 15.01 -2.32
CA GLY A 60 -1.36 13.58 -2.43
C GLY A 60 -0.93 12.82 -1.20
N LEU A 61 -0.90 11.50 -1.33
CA LEU A 61 -0.37 10.58 -0.33
C LEU A 61 0.42 9.44 -0.97
N ILE A 62 1.40 8.92 -0.22
CA ILE A 62 2.13 7.69 -0.50
C ILE A 62 1.59 6.62 0.44
N TYR A 63 1.26 5.45 -0.11
CA TYR A 63 0.66 4.34 0.65
C TYR A 63 1.25 2.99 0.24
N PRO A 64 1.21 1.98 1.12
CA PRO A 64 1.73 0.65 0.80
C PRO A 64 0.83 -0.07 -0.22
N SER A 65 1.45 -0.84 -1.11
CA SER A 65 0.77 -1.58 -2.17
C SER A 65 0.26 -2.94 -1.69
N TYR A 66 -1.06 -3.08 -1.58
CA TYR A 66 -1.71 -4.37 -1.30
C TYR A 66 -1.39 -5.45 -2.35
N PHE A 67 -1.36 -5.10 -3.64
CA PHE A 67 -1.10 -6.05 -4.73
C PHE A 67 0.36 -6.55 -4.76
N SER A 68 1.30 -5.74 -4.27
CA SER A 68 2.70 -6.18 -4.20
C SER A 68 2.86 -7.37 -3.26
N THR A 69 2.15 -7.35 -2.12
CA THR A 69 2.06 -8.49 -1.20
C THR A 69 1.51 -9.75 -1.90
N LEU A 70 0.41 -9.62 -2.66
CA LEU A 70 -0.17 -10.75 -3.40
C LEU A 70 0.79 -11.32 -4.45
N ARG A 71 1.62 -10.47 -5.07
CA ARG A 71 2.58 -10.87 -6.11
C ARG A 71 3.85 -11.50 -5.55
N THR A 72 4.35 -11.03 -4.40
CA THR A 72 5.57 -11.57 -3.79
C THR A 72 5.30 -12.84 -2.98
N GLY A 73 4.03 -13.11 -2.62
CA GLY A 73 3.68 -14.17 -1.68
C GLY A 73 4.17 -13.89 -0.26
N ALA A 74 4.70 -12.69 -0.01
CA ALA A 74 5.14 -12.28 1.31
C ALA A 74 3.92 -12.09 2.21
N THR A 75 3.97 -12.63 3.42
CA THR A 75 2.92 -12.43 4.41
C THR A 75 2.96 -10.97 4.88
N PRO A 76 1.88 -10.18 4.74
CA PRO A 76 1.83 -8.88 5.41
C PRO A 76 2.04 -9.07 6.90
N LEU A 77 2.81 -8.18 7.53
CA LEU A 77 3.04 -8.19 8.98
C LEU A 77 3.61 -9.54 9.47
N GLU A 78 4.67 -10.00 8.82
CA GLU A 78 5.33 -11.27 9.13
C GLU A 78 5.78 -11.35 10.61
N THR A 79 5.68 -12.55 11.18
CA THR A 79 6.01 -12.82 12.59
C THR A 79 6.90 -14.05 12.70
N ILE A 80 7.87 -14.01 13.60
CA ILE A 80 8.69 -15.16 14.01
C ILE A 80 8.35 -15.49 15.46
N LEU A 81 7.90 -16.72 15.72
CA LEU A 81 7.47 -17.17 17.06
C LEU A 81 6.41 -16.24 17.70
N GLY A 82 5.53 -15.65 16.88
CA GLY A 82 4.50 -14.70 17.33
C GLY A 82 4.99 -13.27 17.55
N ILE A 83 6.27 -12.99 17.34
CA ILE A 83 6.86 -11.65 17.45
C ILE A 83 6.95 -11.04 16.05
N SER A 84 6.39 -9.84 15.87
CA SER A 84 6.52 -9.08 14.63
C SER A 84 7.99 -8.89 14.27
N ILE A 85 8.38 -9.23 13.04
CA ILE A 85 9.78 -9.05 12.59
C ILE A 85 10.23 -7.59 12.61
N ARG A 86 9.27 -6.65 12.59
CA ARG A 86 9.50 -5.21 12.68
C ARG A 86 10.10 -4.77 14.02
N LYS A 87 9.85 -5.54 15.09
CA LYS A 87 10.41 -5.32 16.43
C LYS A 87 11.79 -5.95 16.62
N ILE A 88 12.29 -6.69 15.63
CA ILE A 88 13.60 -7.35 15.68
C ILE A 88 14.58 -6.48 14.91
N PRO A 89 15.54 -5.78 15.56
CA PRO A 89 16.40 -4.80 14.90
C PRO A 89 17.16 -5.33 13.69
N GLN A 90 17.54 -6.62 13.71
CA GLN A 90 18.26 -7.27 12.62
C GLN A 90 17.39 -7.52 11.37
N LEU A 91 16.06 -7.43 11.51
CA LEU A 91 15.09 -7.74 10.45
C LEU A 91 14.27 -6.52 10.01
N THR A 92 14.45 -5.36 10.64
CA THR A 92 13.72 -4.13 10.29
C THR A 92 13.96 -3.74 8.83
N GLU A 93 15.22 -3.72 8.36
CA GLU A 93 15.55 -3.40 6.97
C GLU A 93 14.92 -4.40 5.97
N TYR A 94 14.88 -5.69 6.34
CA TYR A 94 14.19 -6.70 5.56
C TYR A 94 12.68 -6.42 5.51
N ALA A 95 12.05 -6.11 6.64
CA ALA A 95 10.63 -5.79 6.70
C ALA A 95 10.27 -4.58 5.83
N GLU A 96 11.07 -3.51 5.88
CA GLU A 96 10.91 -2.32 5.04
C GLU A 96 11.05 -2.64 3.54
N SER A 97 11.98 -3.51 3.17
CA SER A 97 12.21 -3.88 1.76
C SER A 97 11.00 -4.53 1.07
N GLN A 98 10.11 -5.15 1.87
CA GLN A 98 8.87 -5.77 1.41
C GLN A 98 7.77 -4.73 1.12
N ILE A 99 7.87 -3.53 1.70
CA ILE A 99 6.89 -2.46 1.50
C ILE A 99 7.16 -1.81 0.14
N LYS A 100 6.21 -1.95 -0.79
CA LYS A 100 6.23 -1.23 -2.07
C LYS A 100 5.28 -0.06 -2.00
N SER A 101 5.80 1.14 -2.23
CA SER A 101 5.03 2.37 -2.20
C SER A 101 4.27 2.60 -3.51
N ASN A 102 3.05 3.11 -3.38
CA ASN A 102 2.26 3.72 -4.44
C ASN A 102 2.06 5.20 -4.13
N ILE A 103 1.86 6.02 -5.16
CA ILE A 103 1.53 7.43 -5.00
C ILE A 103 0.13 7.71 -5.56
N ALA A 104 -0.68 8.44 -4.80
CA ALA A 104 -1.95 9.02 -5.24
C ALA A 104 -1.87 10.54 -5.15
N LEU A 105 -2.25 11.22 -6.23
CA LEU A 105 -2.32 12.68 -6.27
C LEU A 105 -3.79 13.11 -6.33
N PHE A 106 -4.17 14.11 -5.55
CA PHE A 106 -5.54 14.59 -5.49
C PHE A 106 -5.87 15.55 -6.64
N GLY A 107 -7.18 15.73 -6.87
CA GLY A 107 -7.69 16.71 -7.84
C GLY A 107 -7.42 16.29 -9.28
N ARG A 108 -6.88 17.21 -10.08
CA ARG A 108 -6.53 16.98 -11.49
C ARG A 108 -5.08 17.34 -11.72
N PRO A 109 -4.11 16.48 -11.32
CA PRO A 109 -2.70 16.85 -11.21
C PRO A 109 -2.05 17.42 -12.48
N ILE A 110 -2.54 17.03 -13.66
CA ILE A 110 -2.07 17.56 -14.95
C ILE A 110 -2.66 18.95 -15.22
N GLN A 111 -3.97 19.12 -15.00
CA GLN A 111 -4.67 20.39 -15.22
C GLN A 111 -4.23 21.43 -14.18
N ASP A 112 -3.97 21.00 -12.95
CA ASP A 112 -3.53 21.83 -11.84
C ASP A 112 -2.01 22.13 -11.88
N GLU A 113 -1.35 21.76 -12.99
CA GLU A 113 0.09 21.95 -13.22
C GLU A 113 0.94 21.43 -12.05
N LYS A 114 0.55 20.32 -11.43
CA LYS A 114 1.32 19.62 -10.38
C LYS A 114 2.31 18.64 -11.00
N VAL A 115 1.92 18.01 -12.12
CA VAL A 115 2.74 17.07 -12.86
C VAL A 115 2.57 17.28 -14.36
N THR A 116 3.62 16.97 -15.12
CA THR A 116 3.61 16.94 -16.58
C THR A 116 3.88 15.53 -17.09
N ILE A 117 3.33 15.20 -18.26
CA ILE A 117 3.55 13.93 -18.93
C ILE A 117 4.81 14.04 -19.80
N LYS A 118 5.91 13.39 -19.40
CA LYS A 118 7.07 13.18 -20.28
C LYS A 118 6.91 11.99 -21.24
N GLY A 119 5.95 11.11 -20.97
CA GLY A 119 5.63 9.97 -21.83
C GLY A 119 4.55 9.10 -21.18
N ILE A 120 3.91 8.22 -21.94
CA ILE A 120 2.87 7.34 -21.41
C ILE A 120 3.28 5.90 -21.72
N ASN A 121 3.72 5.17 -20.68
CA ASN A 121 3.81 3.71 -20.77
C ASN A 121 2.43 3.16 -20.48
N ARG A 122 1.60 3.06 -21.52
CA ARG A 122 0.21 2.60 -21.42
C ARG A 122 0.14 1.10 -21.69
N ILE A 123 -0.29 0.33 -20.70
CA ILE A 123 -0.80 -1.02 -20.92
C ILE A 123 -2.33 -0.95 -20.94
N VAL A 124 -2.96 -1.49 -21.99
CA VAL A 124 -4.42 -1.62 -22.10
C VAL A 124 -4.78 -3.08 -21.93
N LEU A 125 -5.27 -3.44 -20.75
CA LEU A 125 -5.81 -4.78 -20.49
C LEU A 125 -7.22 -4.84 -21.06
N LYS A 126 -7.36 -5.44 -22.26
CA LYS A 126 -8.66 -5.60 -22.92
C LYS A 126 -9.49 -6.75 -22.33
N LYS A 127 -8.83 -7.74 -21.75
CA LYS A 127 -9.44 -8.94 -21.20
C LYS A 127 -8.47 -9.54 -20.17
N VAL A 128 -8.99 -9.92 -19.01
CA VAL A 128 -8.28 -10.74 -18.02
C VAL A 128 -9.12 -12.00 -17.84
N ILE A 129 -8.53 -13.16 -18.14
CA ILE A 129 -9.18 -14.47 -17.95
C ILE A 129 -8.44 -15.15 -16.81
N TYR A 130 -9.19 -15.52 -15.77
CA TYR A 130 -8.71 -16.42 -14.73
C TYR A 130 -9.32 -17.78 -15.04
N ASP A 131 -8.48 -18.74 -15.41
CA ASP A 131 -8.88 -20.12 -15.62
C ASP A 131 -8.27 -20.97 -14.51
N TYR A 132 -9.05 -21.87 -13.95
CA TYR A 132 -8.62 -22.82 -12.92
C TYR A 132 -9.20 -24.18 -13.25
N ASP A 133 -8.33 -25.12 -13.58
CA ASP A 133 -8.68 -26.54 -13.71
C ASP A 133 -8.49 -27.23 -12.37
N PHE A 134 -9.55 -27.84 -11.85
CA PHE A 134 -9.42 -28.78 -10.75
C PHE A 134 -8.83 -30.08 -11.32
N GLY A 135 -7.65 -30.46 -10.84
CA GLY A 135 -7.07 -31.78 -11.09
C GLY A 135 -8.01 -32.89 -10.59
N PRO A 136 -7.91 -34.11 -11.15
CA PRO A 136 -8.81 -35.20 -10.81
C PRO A 136 -8.79 -35.47 -9.30
N VAL A 137 -9.99 -35.59 -8.73
CA VAL A 137 -10.17 -35.99 -7.33
C VAL A 137 -9.72 -37.44 -7.19
N GLU A 138 -8.53 -37.66 -6.63
CA GLU A 138 -8.17 -38.98 -6.14
C GLU A 138 -9.15 -39.36 -5.02
N LYS A 139 -9.88 -40.45 -5.22
CA LYS A 139 -10.67 -41.04 -4.14
C LYS A 139 -9.69 -41.49 -3.05
N ALA A 140 -9.75 -40.83 -1.90
CA ALA A 140 -9.06 -41.30 -0.70
C ALA A 140 -9.53 -42.74 -0.35
N PRO A 141 -8.63 -43.58 0.22
CA PRO A 141 -8.85 -45.01 0.45
C PRO A 141 -9.99 -45.32 1.43
#